data_AF-A0A939VFP6-F1
#
_entry.id   AF-A0A939VFP6-F1
#
_cell.length_a   1.000
_cell.length_b   1.000
_cell.length_c   1.000
_cell.angle_alpha   90.00
_cell.angle_beta   90.00
_cell.angle_gamma   90.00
#
_symmetry.space_group_name_H-M   'P 1'
#
loop_
_entity.id
_entity.type
_entity.pdbx_description
1 polymer ?
#
loop_
_entity_poly.entity_id
_entity_poly.type
_entity_poly.pdbx_seq_one_letter_code
_entity_poly.pdbx_strand_id
1 'polypeptide(L)'
;NDPIDQEERFIEQMRLADKGDDEAMIIDQDFLRALQYGMPPTSGIGIGIDRLVMLMTGKTYIQEVLFFPQMRPEKKAPKSSVAEWAEVGVSAEWVPVFNKCGYYLVSDIKDVNPQKLQMDVCGVNKKYKLGYENPKVDEFAKWIEASKNL
;
A
#
# COMPACT_ATOMS: atom_id res chain seq x y z
N ASN A 1 17.68 39.89 8.50
CA ASN A 1 18.03 39.88 7.07
C ASN A 1 19.54 40.02 6.85
N ASP A 2 20.36 39.78 7.89
CA ASP A 2 21.82 39.81 7.78
C ASP A 2 22.31 38.50 7.12
N PRO A 3 23.01 38.57 5.99
CA PRO A 3 23.52 37.37 5.31
C PRO A 3 24.57 36.60 6.12
N ILE A 4 25.39 37.28 6.94
CA ILE A 4 26.46 36.65 7.71
C ILE A 4 25.85 35.83 8.86
N ASP A 5 24.91 36.42 9.60
CA ASP A 5 24.15 35.71 10.65
C ASP A 5 23.39 34.50 10.06
N GLN A 6 22.80 34.65 8.87
CA GLN A 6 22.10 33.55 8.21
C GLN A 6 23.05 32.41 7.79
N GLU A 7 24.25 32.72 7.32
CA GLU A 7 25.27 31.73 6.96
C GLU A 7 25.74 30.94 8.19
N GLU A 8 26.02 31.63 9.31
CA GLU A 8 26.40 30.98 10.57
C GLU A 8 25.31 30.02 11.08
N ARG A 9 24.03 30.39 10.94
CA ARG A 9 22.90 29.51 11.28
C ARG A 9 22.87 28.26 10.42
N PHE A 10 23.11 28.38 9.11
CA PHE A 10 23.14 27.19 8.25
C PHE A 10 24.35 26.28 8.56
N ILE A 11 25.51 26.84 8.90
CA ILE A 11 26.68 26.05 9.33
C ILE A 11 26.34 25.26 10.60
N GLU A 12 25.64 25.87 11.56
CA GLU A 12 25.23 25.16 12.78
C GLU A 12 24.18 24.08 12.48
N GLN A 13 23.23 24.34 11.58
CA GLN A 13 22.28 23.32 11.11
C GLN A 13 23.01 22.14 10.46
N MET A 14 24.04 22.37 9.64
CA MET A 14 24.85 21.28 9.08
C MET A 14 25.57 20.45 10.17
N ARG A 15 26.07 21.09 11.23
CA ARG A 15 26.66 20.36 12.36
C ARG A 15 25.64 19.51 13.11
N LEU A 16 24.38 19.91 13.15
CA LEU A 16 23.29 19.10 13.69
C LEU A 16 22.95 17.95 12.74
N ALA A 17 22.95 18.19 11.43
CA ALA A 17 22.78 17.15 10.41
C ALA A 17 23.84 16.05 10.54
N ASP A 18 25.12 16.42 10.72
CA ASP A 18 26.23 15.49 10.93
C ASP A 18 26.08 14.64 12.21
N LYS A 19 25.28 15.11 13.18
CA LYS A 19 24.93 14.37 14.40
C LYS A 19 23.72 13.45 14.21
N GLY A 20 23.17 13.36 13.01
CA GLY A 20 22.04 12.51 12.65
C GLY A 20 20.67 13.18 12.74
N ASP A 21 20.61 14.52 12.63
CA ASP A 21 19.34 15.24 12.50
C ASP A 21 18.87 15.28 11.04
N ASP A 22 17.91 14.42 10.69
CA ASP A 22 17.35 14.32 9.33
C ASP A 22 16.48 15.52 8.94
N GLU A 23 16.12 16.42 9.88
CA GLU A 23 15.32 17.63 9.63
C GLU A 23 16.18 18.88 9.42
N ALA A 24 17.51 18.77 9.58
CA ALA A 24 18.42 19.89 9.49
C ALA A 24 18.47 20.50 8.08
N MET A 25 18.52 21.84 8.03
CA MET A 25 18.58 22.57 6.76
C MET A 25 19.98 22.52 6.14
N ILE A 26 20.04 22.33 4.83
CA ILE A 26 21.27 22.41 4.03
C ILE A 26 21.54 23.89 3.70
N ILE A 27 22.81 24.27 3.56
CA ILE A 27 23.18 25.62 3.10
C ILE A 27 22.67 25.86 1.67
N ASP A 28 21.75 26.82 1.52
CA ASP A 28 21.34 27.36 0.23
C ASP A 28 22.17 28.61 -0.11
N GLN A 29 23.16 28.41 -0.98
CA GLN A 29 24.08 29.47 -1.42
C GLN A 29 23.40 30.55 -2.26
N ASP A 30 22.34 30.20 -3.01
CA ASP A 30 21.61 31.17 -3.83
C ASP A 30 20.70 32.04 -2.95
N PHE A 31 20.11 31.48 -1.90
CA PHE A 31 19.39 32.25 -0.88
C PHE A 31 20.31 33.24 -0.14
N LEU A 32 21.49 32.80 0.30
CA LEU A 32 22.49 33.68 0.92
C LEU A 32 22.94 34.79 -0.04
N ARG A 33 23.21 34.46 -1.30
CA ARG A 33 23.56 35.45 -2.32
C ARG A 33 22.42 36.47 -2.51
N ALA A 34 21.16 36.02 -2.53
CA ALA A 34 20.02 36.92 -2.61
C ALA A 34 19.93 37.87 -1.41
N LEU A 35 20.22 37.39 -0.18
CA LEU A 35 20.30 38.24 1.01
C LEU A 35 21.41 39.29 0.89
N GLN A 36 22.58 38.92 0.34
CA GLN A 36 23.73 39.82 0.15
C GLN A 36 23.46 40.97 -0.82
N TYR A 37 22.56 40.77 -1.80
CA TYR A 37 22.10 41.85 -2.67
C TYR A 37 21.20 42.88 -1.95
N GLY A 38 20.78 42.58 -0.73
CA GLY A 38 20.01 43.48 0.12
C GLY A 38 18.55 43.08 0.18
N MET A 39 18.22 42.17 1.08
CA MET A 39 16.83 41.93 1.48
C MET A 39 16.35 43.11 2.34
N PRO A 40 15.25 43.80 1.99
CA PRO A 40 14.67 44.83 2.85
C PRO A 40 14.29 44.27 4.24
N PRO A 41 14.05 45.13 5.25
CA PRO A 41 13.43 44.67 6.49
C PRO A 41 12.03 44.13 6.20
N THR A 42 11.87 42.81 6.31
CA THR A 42 10.63 42.09 5.99
C THR A 42 10.16 41.23 7.16
N SER A 43 8.85 40.97 7.20
CA SER A 43 8.25 39.95 8.07
C SER A 43 7.49 38.93 7.21
N GLY A 44 7.53 37.66 7.61
CA GLY A 44 6.82 36.57 6.95
C GLY A 44 5.79 35.94 7.89
N ILE A 45 4.70 35.39 7.33
CA ILE A 45 3.68 34.65 8.07
C ILE A 45 3.40 33.32 7.38
N GLY A 46 3.31 32.25 8.17
CA GLY A 46 2.85 30.93 7.73
C GLY A 46 1.63 30.51 8.54
N ILE A 47 0.55 30.12 7.86
CA ILE A 47 -0.69 29.65 8.49
C ILE A 47 -1.01 28.26 7.96
N GLY A 48 -1.11 27.27 8.84
CA GLY A 48 -1.56 25.93 8.48
C GLY A 48 -3.07 25.90 8.31
N ILE A 49 -3.55 25.85 7.06
CA ILE A 49 -4.98 25.91 6.74
C ILE A 49 -5.75 24.74 7.37
N ASP A 50 -5.24 23.52 7.28
CA ASP A 50 -5.89 22.35 7.87
C ASP A 50 -6.07 22.49 9.38
N ARG A 51 -5.04 22.99 10.08
CA ARG A 51 -5.08 23.25 11.52
C ARG A 51 -6.05 24.39 11.87
N LEU A 52 -6.09 25.43 11.06
CA LEU A 52 -7.06 26.51 11.22
C LEU A 52 -8.49 25.99 11.07
N VAL A 53 -8.75 25.19 10.04
CA VAL A 53 -10.07 24.56 9.82
C VAL A 53 -10.41 23.62 10.96
N MET A 54 -9.48 22.78 11.41
CA MET A 54 -9.67 21.91 12.59
C MET A 54 -10.09 22.71 13.81
N LEU A 55 -9.41 23.82 14.10
CA LEU A 55 -9.76 24.71 15.22
C LEU A 55 -11.16 25.31 15.03
N MET A 56 -11.47 25.82 13.83
CA MET A 56 -12.76 26.45 13.52
C MET A 56 -13.93 25.45 13.55
N THR A 57 -13.67 24.18 13.28
CA THR A 57 -14.68 23.12 13.21
C THR A 57 -14.70 22.21 14.45
N GLY A 58 -13.86 22.49 15.45
CA GLY A 58 -13.76 21.71 16.68
C GLY A 58 -13.24 20.28 16.46
N LYS A 59 -12.50 20.03 15.38
CA LYS A 59 -11.97 18.71 15.02
C LYS A 59 -10.59 18.50 15.59
N THR A 60 -10.37 17.33 16.19
CA THR A 60 -9.09 16.97 16.81
C THR A 60 -8.18 16.18 15.87
N TYR A 61 -8.73 15.59 14.80
CA TYR A 61 -7.97 14.83 13.81
C TYR A 61 -7.99 15.52 12.43
N ILE A 62 -6.80 15.65 11.81
CA ILE A 62 -6.65 16.29 10.49
C ILE A 62 -7.43 15.57 9.38
N GLN A 63 -7.62 14.26 9.54
CA GLN A 63 -8.37 13.45 8.58
C GLN A 63 -9.85 13.83 8.50
N GLU A 64 -10.40 14.50 9.52
CA GLU A 64 -11.80 14.97 9.54
C GLU A 64 -12.01 16.24 8.70
N VAL A 65 -10.94 16.94 8.33
CA VAL A 65 -10.99 18.18 7.52
C VAL A 65 -10.43 17.99 6.11
N LEU A 66 -10.05 16.76 5.75
CA LEU A 66 -9.55 16.37 4.44
C LEU A 66 -10.58 15.48 3.73
N PHE A 67 -10.91 15.78 2.47
CA PHE A 67 -11.82 14.91 1.70
C PHE A 67 -11.25 13.51 1.45
N PHE A 68 -9.94 13.44 1.18
CA PHE A 68 -9.23 12.19 0.89
C PHE A 68 -7.92 12.16 1.70
N PRO A 69 -7.98 11.82 3.00
CA PRO A 69 -6.78 11.70 3.80
C PRO A 69 -5.92 10.52 3.32
N GLN A 70 -4.60 10.61 3.52
CA GLN A 70 -3.73 9.47 3.31
C GLN A 70 -4.09 8.37 4.31
N MET A 71 -4.62 7.26 3.80
CA MET A 71 -4.96 6.09 4.59
C MET A 71 -3.85 5.04 4.50
N ARG A 72 -3.72 4.21 5.55
CA ARG A 72 -2.90 3.01 5.44
C ARG A 72 -3.55 2.07 4.42
N PRO A 73 -2.78 1.49 3.48
CA PRO A 73 -3.33 0.49 2.57
C PRO A 73 -4.01 -0.63 3.34
N GLU A 74 -5.12 -1.12 2.81
CA GLU A 74 -5.80 -2.29 3.39
C GLU A 74 -4.86 -3.50 3.37
N LYS A 75 -4.93 -4.31 4.43
CA LYS A 75 -4.24 -5.60 4.44
C LYS A 75 -4.86 -6.46 3.35
N LYS A 76 -4.04 -6.91 2.39
CA LYS A 76 -4.48 -7.89 1.41
C LYS A 76 -4.93 -9.14 2.15
N ALA A 77 -6.11 -9.65 1.82
CA ALA A 77 -6.58 -10.94 2.35
C ALA A 77 -5.50 -12.01 2.09
N PRO A 78 -5.29 -12.95 3.03
CA PRO A 78 -4.30 -14.00 2.85
C PRO A 78 -4.68 -14.82 1.60
N LYS A 79 -3.70 -15.03 0.72
CA LYS A 79 -3.84 -15.84 -0.49
C LYS A 79 -2.76 -16.90 -0.47
N SER A 80 -3.15 -18.15 -0.72
CA SER A 80 -2.19 -19.23 -0.84
C SER A 80 -1.33 -19.00 -2.09
N SER A 81 -0.03 -19.25 -1.95
CA SER A 81 0.91 -19.12 -3.05
C SER A 81 0.63 -20.18 -4.14
N VAL A 82 1.13 -19.94 -5.36
CA VAL A 82 1.01 -20.93 -6.46
C VAL A 82 1.68 -22.25 -6.07
N ALA A 83 2.74 -22.21 -5.24
CA ALA A 83 3.41 -23.39 -4.73
C ALA A 83 2.50 -24.21 -3.78
N GLU A 84 1.82 -23.56 -2.85
CA GLU A 84 0.85 -24.22 -1.95
C GLU A 84 -0.30 -24.89 -2.73
N TRP A 85 -0.81 -24.23 -3.77
CA TRP A 85 -1.82 -24.83 -4.65
C TRP A 85 -1.27 -26.01 -5.47
N ALA A 86 0.00 -25.95 -5.87
CA ALA A 86 0.66 -27.04 -6.58
C ALA A 86 0.87 -28.29 -5.70
N GLU A 87 1.12 -28.13 -4.40
CA GLU A 87 1.21 -29.25 -3.44
C GLU A 87 -0.11 -30.03 -3.33
N VAL A 88 -1.24 -29.35 -3.52
CA VAL A 88 -2.59 -29.92 -3.57
C VAL A 88 -2.89 -30.59 -4.92
N GLY A 89 -2.00 -30.43 -5.91
CA GLY A 89 -2.15 -30.95 -7.26
C GLY A 89 -2.90 -30.01 -8.22
N VAL A 90 -3.12 -28.75 -7.84
CA VAL A 90 -3.76 -27.74 -8.69
C VAL A 90 -2.69 -27.06 -9.57
N SER A 91 -2.87 -27.08 -10.89
CA SER A 91 -1.97 -26.39 -11.82
C SER A 91 -2.03 -24.86 -11.65
N ALA A 92 -0.90 -24.18 -11.88
CA ALA A 92 -0.76 -22.74 -11.74
C ALA A 92 -1.80 -21.92 -12.53
N GLU A 93 -2.27 -22.47 -13.66
CA GLU A 93 -3.27 -21.85 -14.54
C GLU A 93 -4.66 -21.74 -13.89
N TRP A 94 -4.97 -22.64 -12.96
CA TRP A 94 -6.24 -22.66 -12.24
C TRP A 94 -6.26 -21.75 -11.01
N VAL A 95 -5.10 -21.41 -10.44
CA VAL A 95 -5.00 -20.56 -9.24
C VAL A 95 -5.72 -19.21 -9.41
N PRO A 96 -5.57 -18.46 -10.52
CA PRO A 96 -6.35 -17.24 -10.75
C PRO A 96 -7.87 -17.49 -10.87
N VAL A 97 -8.27 -18.68 -11.35
CA VAL A 97 -9.68 -19.07 -11.50
C VAL A 97 -10.29 -19.36 -10.12
N PHE A 98 -9.59 -20.08 -9.25
CA PHE A 98 -9.99 -20.30 -7.85
C PHE A 98 -10.14 -18.96 -7.10
N ASN A 99 -9.17 -18.05 -7.25
CA ASN A 99 -9.25 -16.71 -6.67
C ASN A 99 -10.48 -15.92 -7.16
N LYS A 100 -10.86 -16.04 -8.45
CA LYS A 100 -12.06 -15.41 -8.99
C LYS A 100 -13.36 -16.04 -8.50
N CYS A 101 -13.33 -17.30 -8.10
CA CYS A 101 -14.46 -17.99 -7.47
C CYS A 101 -14.60 -17.65 -5.98
N GLY A 102 -13.65 -16.91 -5.40
CA GLY A 102 -13.63 -16.57 -3.97
C GLY A 102 -12.89 -17.57 -3.09
N TYR A 103 -12.21 -18.56 -3.68
CA TYR A 103 -11.32 -19.49 -2.97
C TYR A 103 -9.89 -18.93 -3.04
N TYR A 104 -9.44 -18.29 -1.97
CA TYR A 104 -8.17 -17.57 -1.90
C TYR A 104 -7.07 -18.42 -1.23
N LEU A 105 -7.46 -19.32 -0.34
CA LEU A 105 -6.59 -20.23 0.39
C LEU A 105 -6.86 -21.68 -0.03
N VAL A 106 -5.84 -22.53 0.07
CA VAL A 106 -6.00 -23.99 -0.06
C VAL A 106 -7.01 -24.52 0.97
N SER A 107 -7.09 -23.90 2.15
CA SER A 107 -8.07 -24.28 3.17
C SER A 107 -9.52 -24.02 2.76
N ASP A 108 -9.77 -23.10 1.83
CA ASP A 108 -11.13 -22.69 1.47
C ASP A 108 -11.90 -23.80 0.73
N ILE A 109 -11.19 -24.80 0.19
CA ILE A 109 -11.80 -25.90 -0.56
C ILE A 109 -12.02 -27.18 0.28
N LYS A 110 -11.51 -27.26 1.52
CA LYS A 110 -11.51 -28.51 2.34
C LYS A 110 -12.89 -29.13 2.54
N ASP A 111 -13.90 -28.30 2.73
CA ASP A 111 -15.28 -28.72 3.03
C ASP A 111 -16.25 -28.49 1.87
N VAL A 112 -15.73 -28.11 0.70
CA VAL A 112 -16.56 -27.83 -0.48
C VAL A 112 -16.92 -29.14 -1.16
N ASN A 113 -18.17 -29.29 -1.56
CA ASN A 113 -18.62 -30.43 -2.35
C ASN A 113 -17.90 -30.44 -3.73
N PRO A 114 -17.33 -31.57 -4.19
CA PRO A 114 -16.59 -31.65 -5.47
C PRO A 114 -17.39 -31.22 -6.71
N GLN A 115 -18.67 -31.57 -6.79
CA GLN A 115 -19.54 -31.18 -7.89
C GLN A 115 -19.81 -29.68 -7.88
N LYS A 116 -19.99 -29.09 -6.68
CA LYS A 116 -20.15 -27.64 -6.52
C LYS A 116 -18.87 -26.91 -6.92
N LEU A 117 -17.71 -27.38 -6.45
CA LEU A 117 -16.41 -26.78 -6.76
C LEU A 117 -16.12 -26.81 -8.27
N GLN A 118 -16.41 -27.93 -8.93
CA GLN A 118 -16.29 -28.03 -10.38
C GLN A 118 -17.22 -27.04 -11.09
N MET A 119 -18.48 -26.94 -10.66
CA MET A 119 -19.45 -26.03 -11.26
C MET A 119 -19.00 -24.57 -11.16
N ASP A 120 -18.49 -24.16 -10.00
CA ASP A 120 -18.01 -22.80 -9.76
C ASP A 120 -16.78 -22.49 -10.62
N VAL A 121 -15.74 -23.35 -10.57
CA VAL A 121 -14.45 -23.15 -11.24
C VAL A 121 -14.57 -23.26 -12.76
N CYS A 122 -15.21 -24.32 -13.27
CA CYS A 122 -15.44 -24.49 -14.71
C CYS A 122 -16.46 -23.48 -15.25
N GLY A 123 -17.39 -23.01 -14.40
CA GLY A 123 -18.30 -21.92 -14.72
C GLY A 123 -17.54 -20.62 -15.01
N VAL A 124 -16.52 -20.29 -14.21
CA VAL A 124 -15.64 -19.14 -14.45
C VAL A 124 -14.80 -19.34 -15.72
N ASN A 125 -14.24 -20.53 -15.96
CA ASN A 125 -13.53 -20.83 -17.21
C ASN A 125 -14.40 -20.55 -18.45
N LYS A 126 -15.66 -21.00 -18.44
CA LYS A 126 -16.62 -20.76 -19.51
C LYS A 126 -17.02 -19.28 -19.63
N LYS A 127 -17.31 -18.61 -18.51
CA LYS A 127 -17.74 -17.20 -18.47
C LYS A 127 -16.68 -16.26 -19.04
N TYR A 128 -15.42 -16.50 -18.74
CA TYR A 128 -14.31 -15.68 -19.19
C TYR A 128 -13.62 -16.21 -20.46
N LYS A 129 -14.12 -17.31 -21.06
CA LYS A 129 -13.58 -17.93 -22.28
C LYS A 129 -12.07 -18.19 -22.21
N LEU A 130 -11.58 -18.71 -21.07
CA LEU A 130 -10.14 -18.89 -20.85
C LEU A 130 -9.53 -20.03 -21.67
N GLY A 131 -10.35 -20.93 -22.22
CA GLY A 131 -9.91 -21.96 -23.18
C GLY A 131 -9.21 -23.16 -22.53
N TYR A 132 -9.21 -23.26 -21.20
CA TYR A 132 -8.61 -24.39 -20.48
C TYR A 132 -9.47 -25.65 -20.59
N GLU A 133 -8.83 -26.81 -20.63
CA GLU A 133 -9.53 -28.10 -20.60
C GLU A 133 -10.12 -28.34 -19.21
N ASN A 134 -11.45 -28.54 -19.14
CA ASN A 134 -12.15 -28.64 -17.86
C ASN A 134 -11.77 -29.94 -17.11
N PRO A 135 -11.25 -29.85 -15.87
CA PRO A 135 -10.94 -31.02 -15.07
C PRO A 135 -12.20 -31.82 -14.72
N LYS A 136 -12.04 -33.13 -14.51
CA LYS A 136 -13.16 -34.01 -14.12
C LYS A 136 -13.48 -33.85 -12.64
N VAL A 137 -14.71 -34.22 -12.23
CA VAL A 137 -15.14 -34.18 -10.81
C VAL A 137 -14.17 -34.92 -9.90
N ASP A 138 -13.62 -36.05 -10.36
CA ASP A 138 -12.67 -36.86 -9.61
C ASP A 138 -11.36 -36.12 -9.31
N GLU A 139 -10.94 -35.19 -10.17
CA GLU A 139 -9.74 -34.37 -9.95
C GLU A 139 -10.00 -33.30 -8.89
N PHE A 140 -11.17 -32.65 -8.94
CA PHE A 140 -11.59 -31.74 -7.86
C PHE A 140 -11.71 -32.46 -6.52
N ALA A 141 -12.21 -33.71 -6.49
CA ALA A 141 -12.27 -34.51 -5.27
C ALA A 141 -10.87 -34.81 -4.70
N LYS A 142 -9.89 -35.10 -5.57
CA LYS A 142 -8.48 -35.29 -5.15
C LYS A 142 -7.87 -34.01 -4.58
N TRP A 143 -8.13 -32.87 -5.20
CA TRP A 143 -7.65 -31.57 -4.69
C TRP A 143 -8.25 -31.24 -3.33
N ILE A 144 -9.56 -31.49 -3.15
CA ILE A 144 -10.21 -31.30 -1.84
C ILE A 144 -9.58 -32.22 -0.79
N GLU A 145 -9.35 -33.49 -1.12
CA GLU A 145 -8.75 -34.43 -0.16
C GLU A 145 -7.29 -34.06 0.18
N ALA A 146 -6.50 -33.65 -0.82
CA ALA A 146 -5.13 -33.18 -0.60
C ALA A 146 -5.09 -31.90 0.24
N SER A 147 -6.07 -30.99 0.08
CA SER A 147 -6.18 -29.78 0.90
C SER A 147 -6.45 -30.05 2.38
N LYS A 148 -7.05 -31.21 2.73
CA LYS A 148 -7.29 -31.59 4.13
C LYS A 148 -6.03 -32.06 4.85
N ASN A 149 -5.02 -32.50 4.10
CA ASN A 149 -3.76 -33.02 4.63
C ASN A 149 -2.70 -31.93 4.84
N LEU A 150 -2.98 -30.69 4.43
CA LEU A 150 -2.22 -29.46 4.66
C LEU A 150 -2.85 -28.64 5.80
#